data_AF-A0A954JI98-F1
#
_entry.id   AF-A0A954JI98-F1
#
_cell.length_a   1.000
_cell.length_b   1.000
_cell.length_c   1.000
_cell.angle_alpha   90.00
_cell.angle_beta   90.00
_cell.angle_gamma   90.00
#
_symmetry.space_group_name_H-M   'P 1'
#
loop_
_entity.id
_entity.type
_entity.pdbx_description
1 polymer ?
#
loop_
_entity_poly.entity_id
_entity_poly.type
_entity_poly.pdbx_seq_one_letter_code
_entity_poly.pdbx_strand_id
1 'polypeptide(L)'
;IYIGHPGWKALGARAGYSTLSGIVIVLLTTFGLVRLIAAVVPIEAGAAIVLWIGIIITAQAFQATPEKHAPAVAVGLFPAIAAWGATVMMGAIMVSNGQNLYALITTTNQVEVAAEAEGEAASVPPTPYKSRLEANGFLVHGLLVMERGYIFTCMILAAACACLIDRRFNAAAIWMLCAAGLTFLGAMHAYQVYPFGVMDYLFPFIPPMEGAYVYRAHDIAAGYLLSAVTFWSIGLWAANQPEAEAHA
;
A
#
# COMPACT_ATOMS: atom_id res chain seq x y z
N ILE A 1 10.38 -12.73 -7.30
CA ILE A 1 11.16 -12.76 -6.04
C ILE A 1 12.37 -13.65 -6.30
N TYR A 2 13.58 -13.11 -6.24
CA TYR A 2 14.79 -13.87 -6.51
C TYR A 2 15.23 -14.58 -5.22
N ILE A 3 14.64 -15.74 -4.97
CA ILE A 3 14.72 -16.47 -3.70
C ILE A 3 16.12 -17.08 -3.56
N GLY A 4 16.67 -16.93 -2.36
CA GLY A 4 17.91 -17.61 -2.00
C GLY A 4 19.16 -17.01 -2.64
N HIS A 5 19.14 -15.87 -3.34
CA HIS A 5 20.39 -15.27 -3.84
C HIS A 5 21.47 -15.15 -2.76
N PRO A 6 21.19 -14.73 -1.52
CA PRO A 6 22.18 -14.80 -0.46
C PRO A 6 22.71 -16.22 -0.21
N GLY A 7 21.83 -17.23 -0.17
CA GLY A 7 22.20 -18.65 0.04
C GLY A 7 22.92 -19.28 -1.15
N TRP A 8 22.41 -19.12 -2.38
CA TRP A 8 23.04 -19.55 -3.62
C TRP A 8 24.39 -18.86 -3.83
N LYS A 9 24.51 -17.57 -3.50
CA LYS A 9 25.79 -16.85 -3.56
C LYS A 9 26.78 -17.37 -2.51
N ALA A 10 26.30 -17.75 -1.32
CA ALA A 10 27.13 -18.45 -0.32
C ALA A 10 27.58 -19.85 -0.80
N LEU A 11 26.76 -20.53 -1.62
CA LEU A 11 27.10 -21.80 -2.28
C LEU A 11 27.97 -21.63 -3.55
N GLY A 12 28.44 -20.42 -3.84
CA GLY A 12 29.32 -20.14 -4.99
C GLY A 12 28.61 -19.90 -6.32
N ALA A 13 27.28 -19.69 -6.33
CA ALA A 13 26.55 -19.36 -7.56
C ALA A 13 27.01 -18.00 -8.12
N ARG A 14 27.26 -17.97 -9.43
CA ARG A 14 27.72 -16.78 -10.19
C ARG A 14 26.70 -16.42 -11.27
N ALA A 15 27.06 -15.50 -12.17
CA ALA A 15 26.21 -15.04 -13.27
C ALA A 15 25.55 -16.19 -14.06
N GLY A 16 26.27 -17.31 -14.26
CA GLY A 16 25.74 -18.49 -14.97
C GLY A 16 24.46 -19.08 -14.38
N TYR A 17 24.27 -19.04 -13.05
CA TYR A 17 23.03 -19.50 -12.41
C TYR A 17 21.84 -18.63 -12.84
N SER A 18 22.01 -17.30 -12.80
CA SER A 18 20.95 -16.36 -13.18
C SER A 18 20.61 -16.45 -14.67
N THR A 19 21.64 -16.54 -15.52
CA THR A 19 21.46 -16.72 -16.97
C THR A 19 20.74 -18.03 -17.28
N LEU A 20 21.11 -19.14 -16.63
CA LEU A 20 20.48 -20.44 -16.85
C LEU A 20 19.02 -20.43 -16.38
N SER A 21 18.72 -19.86 -15.21
CA SER A 21 17.35 -19.70 -14.75
C SER A 21 16.52 -18.88 -15.74
N GLY A 22 17.07 -17.79 -16.28
CA GLY A 22 16.41 -17.00 -17.32
C GLY A 22 16.12 -17.81 -18.58
N ILE A 23 17.11 -18.56 -19.09
CA ILE A 23 16.96 -19.44 -20.26
C ILE A 23 15.87 -20.49 -20.02
N VAL A 24 15.89 -21.17 -18.88
CA VAL A 24 14.89 -22.19 -18.54
C VAL A 24 13.48 -21.58 -18.52
N ILE A 25 13.29 -20.44 -17.87
CA ILE A 25 11.98 -19.77 -17.85
C ILE A 25 11.54 -19.37 -19.26
N VAL A 26 12.42 -18.83 -20.10
CA VAL A 26 12.12 -18.48 -21.49
C VAL A 26 11.71 -19.71 -22.29
N LEU A 27 12.42 -20.83 -22.17
CA LEU A 27 12.05 -22.07 -22.86
C LEU A 27 10.68 -22.57 -22.37
N LEU A 28 10.46 -22.59 -21.05
CA LEU A 28 9.19 -23.04 -20.47
C LEU A 28 7.99 -22.21 -20.95
N THR A 29 8.14 -20.89 -21.03
CA THR A 29 7.06 -20.01 -21.50
C THR A 29 6.89 -20.08 -23.02
N THR A 30 7.98 -20.14 -23.79
CA THR A 30 7.95 -20.19 -25.27
C THR A 30 7.31 -21.49 -25.78
N PHE A 31 7.60 -22.62 -25.14
CA PHE A 31 7.03 -23.92 -25.53
C PHE A 31 5.71 -24.24 -24.81
N GLY A 32 5.16 -23.32 -24.00
CA GLY A 32 3.91 -23.53 -23.27
C GLY A 32 3.96 -24.59 -22.16
N LEU A 33 5.17 -24.99 -21.74
CA LEU A 33 5.41 -26.06 -20.76
C LEU A 33 5.01 -25.68 -19.33
N VAL A 34 4.71 -24.40 -19.08
CA VAL A 34 4.23 -23.92 -17.77
C VAL A 34 2.99 -24.69 -17.30
N ARG A 35 2.07 -25.05 -18.21
CA ARG A 35 0.88 -25.86 -17.88
C ARG A 35 1.22 -27.27 -17.42
N LEU A 36 2.25 -27.88 -18.02
CA LEU A 36 2.71 -29.22 -17.63
C LEU A 36 3.29 -29.19 -16.21
N ILE A 37 4.09 -28.17 -15.89
CA ILE A 37 4.62 -27.98 -14.53
C ILE A 37 3.48 -27.73 -13.55
N ALA A 38 2.51 -26.87 -13.89
CA ALA A 38 1.35 -26.59 -13.05
C ALA A 38 0.46 -27.83 -12.81
N ALA A 39 0.45 -28.80 -13.72
CA ALA A 39 -0.26 -30.07 -13.53
C ALA A 39 0.47 -31.03 -12.57
N VAL A 40 1.79 -30.91 -12.45
CA VAL A 40 2.63 -31.78 -11.62
C VAL A 40 2.86 -31.19 -10.23
N VAL A 41 3.01 -29.87 -10.12
CA VAL A 41 3.31 -29.18 -8.87
C VAL A 41 2.02 -28.83 -8.14
N PRO A 42 1.77 -29.37 -6.94
CA PRO A 42 0.58 -29.04 -6.16
C PRO A 42 0.56 -27.55 -5.78
N ILE A 43 -0.61 -26.92 -5.83
CA ILE A 43 -0.78 -25.50 -5.49
C ILE A 43 -0.47 -25.25 -4.00
N GLU A 44 -0.71 -26.25 -3.17
CA GLU A 44 -0.45 -26.27 -1.74
C GLU A 44 1.05 -26.14 -1.44
N ALA A 45 1.91 -26.77 -2.26
CA ALA A 45 3.35 -26.65 -2.15
C ALA A 45 3.81 -25.22 -2.50
N GLY A 46 3.20 -24.62 -3.54
CA GLY A 46 3.42 -23.23 -3.91
C GLY A 46 2.99 -22.25 -2.81
N ALA A 47 1.85 -22.47 -2.18
CA ALA A 47 1.37 -21.64 -1.07
C ALA A 47 2.29 -21.75 0.16
N ALA A 48 2.67 -22.97 0.54
CA ALA A 48 3.55 -23.22 1.68
C ALA A 48 4.93 -22.57 1.50
N ILE A 49 5.53 -22.67 0.30
CA ILE A 49 6.85 -22.06 0.05
C ILE A 49 6.76 -20.53 0.06
N VAL A 50 5.72 -19.93 -0.52
CA VAL A 50 5.52 -18.47 -0.52
C VAL A 50 5.32 -17.94 0.90
N LEU A 51 4.54 -18.64 1.73
CA LEU A 51 4.36 -18.31 3.14
C LEU A 51 5.70 -18.32 3.89
N TRP A 52 6.46 -19.40 3.77
CA TRP A 52 7.77 -19.53 4.41
C TRP A 52 8.75 -18.44 3.95
N ILE A 53 8.76 -18.12 2.66
CA ILE A 53 9.57 -17.04 2.10
C ILE A 53 9.17 -15.68 2.70
N GLY A 54 7.87 -15.41 2.83
CA GLY A 54 7.37 -14.20 3.46
C GLY A 54 7.88 -14.05 4.89
N ILE A 55 7.84 -15.14 5.67
CA ILE A 55 8.34 -15.16 7.05
C ILE A 55 9.86 -14.87 7.09
N ILE A 56 10.65 -15.57 6.28
CA ILE A 56 12.11 -15.40 6.26
C ILE A 56 12.53 -14.01 5.76
N ILE A 57 11.91 -13.47 4.71
CA ILE A 57 12.21 -12.12 4.22
C ILE A 57 11.86 -11.07 5.27
N THR A 58 10.73 -11.24 5.97
CA THR A 58 10.34 -10.34 7.06
C THR A 58 11.36 -10.39 8.18
N ALA A 59 11.76 -11.58 8.63
CA ALA A 59 12.80 -11.74 9.66
C ALA A 59 14.14 -11.11 9.22
N GLN A 60 14.55 -11.35 7.98
CA GLN A 60 15.76 -10.77 7.41
C GLN A 60 15.70 -9.25 7.30
N ALA A 61 14.54 -8.65 7.03
CA ALA A 61 14.39 -7.20 7.02
C ALA A 61 14.72 -6.59 8.38
N PHE A 62 14.32 -7.23 9.49
CA PHE A 62 14.70 -6.80 10.84
C PHE A 62 16.17 -7.07 11.15
N GLN A 63 16.71 -8.24 10.77
CA GLN A 63 18.09 -8.63 11.10
C GLN A 63 19.14 -7.89 10.27
N ALA A 64 18.84 -7.53 9.03
CA ALA A 64 19.75 -6.81 8.14
C ALA A 64 19.74 -5.29 8.38
N THR A 65 18.75 -4.79 9.12
CA THR A 65 18.58 -3.37 9.43
C THR A 65 19.15 -3.08 10.82
N PRO A 66 19.84 -1.93 11.04
CA PRO A 66 20.29 -1.56 12.38
C PRO A 66 19.13 -1.53 13.38
N GLU A 67 19.39 -1.94 14.64
CA GLU A 67 18.33 -2.09 15.65
C GLU A 67 17.50 -0.81 15.87
N LYS A 68 18.15 0.36 15.81
CA LYS A 68 17.49 1.67 15.93
C LYS A 68 16.41 1.91 14.86
N HIS A 69 16.49 1.24 13.71
CA HIS A 69 15.58 1.38 12.59
C HIS A 69 14.49 0.29 12.54
N ALA A 70 14.44 -0.62 13.51
CA ALA A 70 13.38 -1.64 13.61
C ALA A 70 11.94 -1.05 13.57
N PRO A 71 11.64 0.12 14.18
CA PRO A 71 10.33 0.75 14.04
C PRO A 71 9.98 1.11 12.58
N ALA A 72 10.95 1.50 11.76
CA ALA A 72 10.72 1.84 10.35
C ALA A 72 10.33 0.60 9.54
N VAL A 73 10.92 -0.56 9.84
CA VAL A 73 10.54 -1.85 9.23
C VAL A 73 9.09 -2.20 9.60
N ALA A 74 8.73 -2.06 10.87
CA ALA A 74 7.37 -2.33 11.36
C ALA A 74 6.32 -1.41 10.72
N VAL A 75 6.60 -0.09 10.64
CA VAL A 75 5.72 0.88 9.95
C VAL A 75 5.57 0.52 8.47
N GLY A 76 6.66 0.12 7.82
CA GLY A 76 6.65 -0.33 6.43
C GLY A 76 5.76 -1.54 6.18
N LEU A 77 5.54 -2.41 7.16
CA LEU A 77 4.71 -3.60 7.00
C LEU A 77 3.20 -3.29 7.11
N PHE A 78 2.83 -2.22 7.79
CA PHE A 78 1.44 -1.91 8.13
C PHE A 78 0.51 -1.76 6.90
N PRO A 79 0.87 -1.01 5.83
CA PRO A 79 0.01 -0.90 4.66
C PRO A 79 -0.21 -2.24 3.94
N ALA A 80 0.79 -3.13 3.92
CA ALA A 80 0.64 -4.46 3.32
C ALA A 80 -0.31 -5.36 4.13
N ILE A 81 -0.30 -5.25 5.46
CA ILE A 81 -1.26 -5.97 6.32
C ILE A 81 -2.67 -5.44 6.08
N ALA A 82 -2.84 -4.12 5.97
CA ALA A 82 -4.11 -3.50 5.63
C ALA A 82 -4.60 -3.94 4.24
N ALA A 83 -3.71 -4.01 3.24
CA ALA A 83 -4.03 -4.50 1.90
C ALA A 83 -4.53 -5.95 1.89
N TRP A 84 -3.86 -6.82 2.65
CA TRP A 84 -4.32 -8.19 2.84
C TRP A 84 -5.67 -8.25 3.55
N GLY A 85 -5.86 -7.43 4.60
CA GLY A 85 -7.14 -7.31 5.31
C GLY A 85 -8.28 -6.87 4.38
N ALA A 86 -8.03 -5.93 3.48
CA ALA A 86 -9.00 -5.49 2.47
C ALA A 86 -9.40 -6.66 1.56
N THR A 87 -8.43 -7.46 1.13
CA THR A 87 -8.64 -8.63 0.28
C THR A 87 -9.51 -9.68 0.98
N VAL A 88 -9.21 -9.98 2.25
CA VAL A 88 -9.99 -10.91 3.06
C VAL A 88 -11.42 -10.40 3.25
N MET A 89 -11.58 -9.12 3.58
CA MET A 89 -12.89 -8.48 3.74
C MET A 89 -13.73 -8.54 2.45
N MET A 90 -13.16 -8.15 1.31
CA MET A 90 -13.85 -8.20 0.02
C MET A 90 -14.29 -9.61 -0.34
N GLY A 91 -13.45 -10.62 -0.11
CA GLY A 91 -13.80 -12.03 -0.30
C GLY A 91 -14.93 -12.49 0.64
N ALA A 92 -14.87 -12.10 1.92
CA ALA A 92 -15.89 -12.46 2.90
C ALA A 92 -17.26 -11.83 2.60
N ILE A 93 -17.30 -10.59 2.13
CA ILE A 93 -18.56 -9.92 1.73
C ILE A 93 -19.20 -10.65 0.55
N MET A 94 -18.39 -11.00 -0.45
CA MET A 94 -18.85 -11.73 -1.64
C MET A 94 -19.49 -13.08 -1.28
N VAL A 95 -18.90 -13.82 -0.34
CA VAL A 95 -19.39 -15.14 0.08
C VAL A 95 -20.58 -15.06 1.04
N SER A 96 -20.60 -14.09 1.96
CA SER A 96 -21.60 -14.04 3.04
C SER A 96 -22.96 -13.48 2.61
N ASN A 97 -22.98 -12.42 1.80
CA ASN A 97 -24.23 -11.72 1.43
C ASN A 97 -24.53 -11.77 -0.07
N GLY A 98 -23.66 -12.40 -0.88
CA GLY A 98 -23.73 -12.37 -2.35
C GLY A 98 -23.55 -10.98 -2.95
N GLN A 99 -23.25 -9.98 -2.12
CA GLN A 99 -23.04 -8.60 -2.54
C GLN A 99 -21.56 -8.38 -2.85
N ASN A 100 -21.30 -7.45 -3.76
CA ASN A 100 -19.94 -7.01 -4.03
C ASN A 100 -19.63 -5.70 -3.26
N LEU A 101 -18.36 -5.28 -3.29
CA LEU A 101 -17.92 -4.07 -2.60
C LEU A 101 -18.72 -2.84 -3.03
N TYR A 102 -19.08 -2.74 -4.31
CA TYR A 102 -19.88 -1.63 -4.83
C TYR A 102 -21.26 -1.56 -4.18
N ALA A 103 -21.98 -2.69 -4.12
CA ALA A 103 -23.29 -2.77 -3.50
C ALA A 103 -23.26 -2.41 -2.00
N LEU A 104 -22.22 -2.83 -1.28
CA LEU A 104 -22.01 -2.43 0.13
C LEU A 104 -21.88 -0.92 0.24
N ILE A 105 -21.01 -0.32 -0.58
CA ILE A 105 -20.76 1.13 -0.57
C ILE A 105 -22.01 1.93 -0.87
N THR A 106 -22.74 1.57 -1.93
CA THR A 106 -23.93 2.31 -2.35
C THR A 106 -25.08 2.17 -1.35
N THR A 107 -25.23 1.00 -0.72
CA THR A 107 -26.28 0.77 0.28
C THR A 107 -26.01 1.56 1.55
N THR A 108 -24.77 1.55 2.06
CA THR A 108 -24.39 2.35 3.24
C THR A 108 -24.62 3.84 3.01
N ASN A 109 -24.21 4.38 1.85
CA ASN A 109 -24.41 5.79 1.54
C ASN A 109 -25.90 6.19 1.46
N GLN A 110 -26.79 5.30 0.99
CA GLN A 110 -28.23 5.57 0.96
C GLN A 110 -28.85 5.64 2.36
N VAL A 111 -28.39 4.82 3.30
CA VAL A 111 -28.84 4.83 4.70
C VAL A 111 -28.38 6.08 5.43
N GLU A 112 -27.13 6.52 5.20
CA GLU A 112 -26.59 7.76 5.78
C GLU A 112 -27.32 9.01 5.25
N VAL A 113 -27.60 9.07 3.94
CA VAL A 113 -28.37 10.17 3.34
C VAL A 113 -29.82 10.21 3.88
N ALA A 114 -30.44 9.05 4.11
CA ALA A 114 -31.77 8.97 4.70
C ALA A 114 -31.78 9.41 6.18
N ALA A 115 -30.75 9.05 6.95
CA ALA A 115 -30.59 9.45 8.35
C ALA A 115 -30.30 10.95 8.51
N GLU A 116 -29.57 11.56 7.57
CA GLU A 116 -29.32 13.01 7.54
C GLU A 116 -30.53 13.82 7.09
N ALA A 117 -31.39 13.25 6.25
CA ALA A 117 -32.66 13.88 5.89
C ALA A 117 -33.62 14.01 7.10
N GLU A 118 -33.44 13.19 8.14
CA GLU A 118 -34.21 13.26 9.39
C GLU A 118 -33.56 14.16 10.45
N GLY A 119 -32.31 14.60 10.25
CA GLY A 119 -31.51 15.35 11.23
C GLY A 119 -30.95 16.66 10.70
N GLU A 120 -31.78 17.71 10.73
CA GLU A 120 -31.39 19.13 10.75
C GLU A 120 -30.79 19.73 9.46
N ALA A 121 -31.54 20.68 8.89
CA ALA A 121 -31.16 21.47 7.72
C ALA A 121 -30.00 22.43 8.02
N ALA A 122 -28.76 21.96 7.90
CA ALA A 122 -27.59 22.79 7.72
C ALA A 122 -27.11 22.70 6.27
N SER A 123 -27.01 23.85 5.62
CA SER A 123 -26.73 24.09 4.19
C SER A 123 -25.34 23.63 3.71
N VAL A 124 -25.04 22.33 3.81
CA VAL A 124 -23.87 21.74 3.17
C VAL A 124 -24.27 21.35 1.75
N PRO A 125 -23.66 21.93 0.68
CA PRO A 125 -23.93 21.48 -0.68
C PRO A 125 -23.59 19.99 -0.80
N PRO A 126 -24.25 19.23 -1.69
CA PRO A 126 -24.03 17.79 -1.82
C PRO A 126 -22.58 17.55 -2.26
N THR A 127 -21.69 17.31 -1.32
CA THR A 127 -20.38 16.74 -1.60
C THR A 127 -20.63 15.26 -1.94
N PRO A 128 -20.32 14.78 -3.15
CA PRO A 128 -20.78 13.46 -3.60
C PRO A 128 -20.14 12.28 -2.86
N TYR A 129 -19.25 12.52 -1.90
CA TYR A 129 -18.39 11.50 -1.27
C TYR A 129 -18.16 11.83 0.19
N LYS A 130 -18.91 11.18 1.10
CA LYS A 130 -18.44 11.09 2.47
C LYS A 130 -17.30 10.10 2.53
N SER A 131 -16.15 10.56 3.01
CA SER A 131 -14.91 9.82 3.25
C SER A 131 -15.01 8.82 4.41
N ARG A 132 -16.22 8.38 4.76
CA ARG A 132 -16.50 7.61 5.97
C ARG A 132 -17.44 6.47 5.67
N LEU A 133 -16.98 5.56 4.80
CA LEU A 133 -17.62 4.27 4.67
C LEU A 133 -17.35 3.44 5.92
N GLU A 134 -18.28 3.47 6.87
CA GLU A 134 -18.31 2.62 8.06
C GLU A 134 -19.38 1.53 7.89
N ALA A 135 -18.99 0.26 8.09
CA ALA A 135 -19.92 -0.86 8.07
C ALA A 135 -19.83 -1.56 9.43
N ASN A 136 -20.90 -1.50 10.24
CA ASN A 136 -20.96 -2.14 11.57
C ASN A 136 -19.75 -1.78 12.48
N GLY A 137 -19.29 -0.53 12.45
CA GLY A 137 -18.15 -0.06 13.24
C GLY A 137 -16.77 -0.35 12.64
N PHE A 138 -16.69 -0.97 11.45
CA PHE A 138 -15.44 -1.15 10.71
C PHE A 138 -15.20 -0.01 9.74
N LEU A 139 -13.98 0.57 9.77
CA LEU A 139 -13.53 1.63 8.87
C LEU A 139 -13.14 1.05 7.49
N VAL A 140 -14.14 0.72 6.68
CA VAL A 140 -13.93 0.13 5.35
C VAL A 140 -13.18 1.10 4.44
N HIS A 141 -13.52 2.39 4.46
CA HIS A 141 -12.82 3.40 3.67
C HIS A 141 -11.31 3.41 3.92
N GLY A 142 -10.89 3.41 5.20
CA GLY A 142 -9.46 3.42 5.56
C GLY A 142 -8.72 2.19 5.04
N LEU A 143 -9.37 1.02 5.08
CA LEU A 143 -8.79 -0.22 4.57
C LEU A 143 -8.61 -0.19 3.05
N LEU A 144 -9.60 0.32 2.32
CA LEU A 144 -9.54 0.51 0.87
C LEU A 144 -8.46 1.53 0.47
N VAL A 145 -8.37 2.64 1.19
CA VAL A 145 -7.34 3.67 0.98
C VAL A 145 -5.94 3.11 1.20
N MET A 146 -5.73 2.30 2.24
CA MET A 146 -4.41 1.74 2.57
C MET A 146 -3.98 0.63 1.59
N GLU A 147 -4.93 -0.09 1.02
CA GLU A 147 -4.64 -1.14 0.04
C GLU A 147 -4.18 -0.56 -1.30
N ARG A 148 -4.64 0.63 -1.67
CA ARG A 148 -4.35 1.23 -2.98
C ARG A 148 -2.95 1.80 -3.04
N GLY A 149 -2.10 1.16 -3.85
CA GLY A 149 -0.70 1.51 -3.95
C GLY A 149 0.12 1.10 -2.71
N TYR A 150 -0.34 0.11 -1.93
CA TYR A 150 0.28 -0.28 -0.66
C TYR A 150 1.80 -0.51 -0.77
N ILE A 151 2.32 -1.02 -1.89
CA ILE A 151 3.76 -1.22 -2.11
C ILE A 151 4.52 0.12 -2.03
N PHE A 152 3.99 1.16 -2.68
CA PHE A 152 4.57 2.50 -2.62
C PHE A 152 4.44 3.07 -1.22
N THR A 153 3.26 2.92 -0.59
CA THR A 153 3.01 3.39 0.78
C THR A 153 3.96 2.76 1.78
N CYS A 154 4.15 1.43 1.74
CA CYS A 154 5.11 0.68 2.55
C CYS A 154 6.52 1.25 2.42
N MET A 155 7.00 1.39 1.17
CA MET A 155 8.35 1.83 0.87
C MET A 155 8.60 3.28 1.34
N ILE A 156 7.66 4.18 1.05
CA ILE A 156 7.78 5.60 1.37
C ILE A 156 7.70 5.83 2.88
N LEU A 157 6.75 5.18 3.58
CA LEU A 157 6.63 5.32 5.03
C LEU A 157 7.85 4.74 5.74
N ALA A 158 8.34 3.56 5.34
CA ALA A 158 9.56 2.99 5.89
C ALA A 158 10.77 3.92 5.68
N ALA A 159 10.95 4.45 4.47
CA ALA A 159 12.06 5.34 4.14
C ALA A 159 11.98 6.67 4.92
N ALA A 160 10.80 7.26 5.01
CA ALA A 160 10.59 8.48 5.79
C ALA A 160 10.82 8.25 7.29
N CYS A 161 10.27 7.17 7.86
CA CYS A 161 10.54 6.80 9.26
C CYS A 161 12.03 6.60 9.52
N ALA A 162 12.75 5.92 8.63
CA ALA A 162 14.20 5.75 8.78
C ALA A 162 14.95 7.09 8.74
N CYS A 163 14.56 8.01 7.84
CA CYS A 163 15.13 9.35 7.77
C CYS A 163 14.84 10.18 9.04
N LEU A 164 13.64 10.06 9.61
CA LEU A 164 13.26 10.73 10.85
C LEU A 164 14.05 10.20 12.06
N ILE A 165 14.26 8.89 12.14
CA ILE A 165 15.09 8.25 13.18
C ILE A 165 16.53 8.80 13.12
N ASP A 166 17.08 8.95 11.92
CA ASP A 166 18.42 9.53 11.72
C ASP A 166 18.45 11.06 11.78
N ARG A 167 17.33 11.73 12.11
CA ARG A 167 17.18 13.20 12.13
C ARG A 167 17.52 13.87 10.79
N ARG A 168 17.42 13.13 9.68
CA ARG A 168 17.62 13.62 8.31
C ARG A 168 16.29 14.17 7.78
N PHE A 169 15.80 15.26 8.39
CA PHE A 169 14.47 15.80 8.13
C PHE A 169 14.25 16.24 6.68
N ASN A 170 15.28 16.77 6.02
CA ASN A 170 15.19 17.15 4.60
C ASN A 170 14.95 15.93 3.69
N ALA A 171 15.58 14.78 4.00
CA ALA A 171 15.35 13.55 3.25
C ALA A 171 13.93 13.00 3.51
N ALA A 172 13.44 13.07 4.76
CA ALA A 172 12.07 12.71 5.10
C ALA A 172 11.05 13.61 4.36
N ALA A 173 11.33 14.91 4.24
CA ALA A 173 10.50 15.85 3.50
C ALA A 173 10.40 15.49 2.01
N ILE A 174 11.51 15.10 1.38
CA ILE A 174 11.52 14.64 -0.03
C ILE A 174 10.65 13.38 -0.18
N TRP A 175 10.76 12.41 0.72
CA TRP A 175 9.91 11.22 0.68
C TRP A 175 8.42 11.55 0.82
N MET A 176 8.06 12.47 1.71
CA MET A 176 6.68 12.94 1.86
C MET A 176 6.21 13.73 0.63
N LEU A 177 7.07 14.50 -0.02
CA LEU A 177 6.73 15.20 -1.26
C LEU A 177 6.48 14.22 -2.40
N CYS A 178 7.31 13.17 -2.52
CA CYS A 178 7.06 12.07 -3.46
C CYS A 178 5.73 11.37 -3.16
N ALA A 179 5.40 11.15 -1.88
CA ALA A 179 4.12 10.58 -1.46
C ALA A 179 2.93 11.45 -1.90
N ALA A 180 3.04 12.77 -1.68
CA ALA A 180 2.02 13.73 -2.10
C ALA A 180 1.81 13.72 -3.61
N GLY A 181 2.91 13.70 -4.38
CA GLY A 181 2.87 13.63 -5.84
C GLY A 181 2.23 12.34 -6.35
N LEU A 182 2.64 11.18 -5.84
CA LEU A 182 2.07 9.88 -6.23
C LEU A 182 0.59 9.75 -5.83
N THR A 183 0.21 10.28 -4.67
CA THR A 183 -1.19 10.31 -4.22
C THR A 183 -2.03 11.22 -5.11
N PHE A 184 -1.53 12.43 -5.42
CA PHE A 184 -2.21 13.36 -6.31
C PHE A 184 -2.40 12.81 -7.73
N LEU A 185 -1.40 12.07 -8.23
CA LEU A 185 -1.47 11.37 -9.51
C LEU A 185 -2.33 10.10 -9.47
N GLY A 186 -2.84 9.71 -8.30
CA GLY A 186 -3.70 8.53 -8.14
C GLY A 186 -2.98 7.18 -8.16
N ALA A 187 -1.65 7.18 -8.04
CA ALA A 187 -0.84 5.97 -7.90
C ALA A 187 -0.87 5.39 -6.47
N MET A 188 -1.30 6.19 -5.49
CA MET A 188 -1.51 5.80 -4.10
C MET A 188 -2.88 6.31 -3.64
N HIS A 189 -3.56 5.54 -2.77
CA HIS A 189 -4.79 5.89 -2.04
C HIS A 189 -6.05 6.20 -2.86
N ALA A 190 -5.93 6.68 -4.09
CA ALA A 190 -7.05 6.92 -4.98
C ALA A 190 -7.55 5.61 -5.58
N TYR A 191 -8.87 5.49 -5.70
CA TYR A 191 -9.49 4.30 -6.26
C TYR A 191 -10.83 4.56 -6.92
N GLN A 192 -11.21 3.62 -7.76
CA GLN A 192 -12.58 3.46 -8.21
C GLN A 192 -13.05 2.02 -7.99
N VAL A 193 -14.32 1.85 -7.66
CA VAL A 193 -14.98 0.54 -7.53
C VAL A 193 -16.06 0.45 -8.59
N TYR A 194 -15.91 -0.51 -9.50
CA TYR A 194 -16.86 -0.75 -10.57
C TYR A 194 -18.14 -1.45 -10.06
N PRO A 195 -19.28 -1.31 -10.77
CA PRO A 195 -20.53 -1.97 -10.38
C PRO A 195 -20.44 -3.49 -10.21
N PHE A 196 -19.51 -4.14 -10.91
CA PHE A 196 -19.23 -5.58 -10.80
C PHE A 196 -18.26 -5.95 -9.66
N GLY A 197 -17.86 -4.99 -8.82
CA GLY A 197 -17.11 -5.23 -7.58
C GLY A 197 -15.59 -5.20 -7.71
N VAL A 198 -15.05 -4.92 -8.90
CA VAL A 198 -13.61 -4.78 -9.11
C VAL A 198 -13.17 -3.38 -8.72
N MET A 199 -12.06 -3.31 -8.00
CA MET A 199 -11.48 -2.06 -7.54
C MET A 199 -10.20 -1.77 -8.32
N ASP A 200 -10.07 -0.56 -8.84
CA ASP A 200 -9.00 -0.14 -9.74
C ASP A 200 -8.38 1.18 -9.30
N TYR A 201 -7.20 1.50 -9.84
CA TYR A 201 -6.57 2.80 -9.68
C TYR A 201 -7.36 3.89 -10.40
N LEU A 202 -7.21 5.12 -9.92
CA LEU A 202 -7.89 6.29 -10.49
C LEU A 202 -6.88 7.40 -10.76
N PHE A 203 -6.28 7.36 -11.93
CA PHE A 203 -5.40 8.42 -12.41
C PHE A 203 -6.21 9.67 -12.83
N PRO A 204 -5.67 10.89 -12.70
CA PRO A 204 -6.38 12.13 -13.01
C PRO A 204 -6.73 12.27 -14.51
N PHE A 205 -5.95 11.66 -15.39
CA PHE A 205 -6.10 11.71 -16.85
C PHE A 205 -7.00 10.61 -17.42
N ILE A 206 -7.53 9.71 -16.58
CA ILE A 206 -8.45 8.65 -17.01
C ILE A 206 -9.85 9.02 -16.49
N PRO A 207 -10.87 9.13 -17.36
CA PRO A 207 -12.23 9.33 -16.90
C PRO A 207 -12.68 8.09 -16.10
N PRO A 208 -13.38 8.27 -14.97
CA PRO A 208 -13.90 7.14 -14.22
C PRO A 208 -14.92 6.38 -15.06
N MET A 209 -15.04 5.08 -14.79
CA MET A 209 -16.09 4.26 -15.42
C MET A 209 -17.48 4.79 -15.03
N GLU A 210 -18.41 4.77 -15.98
CA GLU A 210 -19.79 5.18 -15.74
C GLU A 210 -20.43 4.33 -14.63
N GLY A 211 -21.02 5.00 -13.64
CA GLY A 211 -21.61 4.34 -12.47
C GLY A 211 -20.60 3.76 -11.47
N ALA A 212 -19.30 4.02 -11.59
CA ALA A 212 -18.33 3.59 -10.58
C ALA A 212 -18.36 4.51 -9.34
N TYR A 213 -18.02 3.93 -8.19
CA TYR A 213 -17.68 4.71 -7.00
C TYR A 213 -16.23 5.20 -7.12
N VAL A 214 -15.92 6.49 -6.91
CA VAL A 214 -14.67 7.19 -7.23
C VAL A 214 -14.15 7.99 -6.03
N TYR A 215 -12.96 7.69 -5.52
CA TYR A 215 -12.27 8.47 -4.49
C TYR A 215 -10.88 8.92 -4.98
N ARG A 216 -10.60 10.24 -4.95
CA ARG A 216 -9.37 10.85 -5.53
C ARG A 216 -8.26 11.16 -4.52
N ALA A 217 -8.47 10.93 -3.22
CA ALA A 217 -7.44 11.08 -2.18
C ALA A 217 -6.71 12.45 -2.12
N HIS A 218 -7.35 13.55 -2.54
CA HIS A 218 -6.74 14.90 -2.51
C HIS A 218 -6.45 15.40 -1.10
N ASP A 219 -7.29 15.03 -0.15
CA ASP A 219 -7.13 15.19 1.30
C ASP A 219 -5.85 14.51 1.82
N ILE A 220 -5.59 13.27 1.40
CA ILE A 220 -4.38 12.53 1.79
C ILE A 220 -3.14 13.14 1.14
N ALA A 221 -3.24 13.55 -0.14
CA ALA A 221 -2.15 14.25 -0.83
C ALA A 221 -1.78 15.55 -0.10
N ALA A 222 -2.77 16.31 0.37
CA ALA A 222 -2.56 17.50 1.18
C ALA A 222 -1.89 17.16 2.53
N GLY A 223 -2.28 16.05 3.18
CA GLY A 223 -1.65 15.56 4.40
C GLY A 223 -0.16 15.22 4.22
N TYR A 224 0.20 14.56 3.12
CA TYR A 224 1.61 14.30 2.79
C TYR A 224 2.38 15.59 2.48
N LEU A 225 1.77 16.53 1.76
CA LEU A 225 2.39 17.82 1.48
C LEU A 225 2.64 18.62 2.76
N LEU A 226 1.67 18.66 3.69
CA LEU A 226 1.82 19.28 5.00
C LEU A 226 2.94 18.60 5.82
N SER A 227 3.04 17.28 5.76
CA SER A 227 4.13 16.53 6.39
C SER A 227 5.48 16.91 5.79
N ALA A 228 5.56 17.04 4.46
CA ALA A 228 6.78 17.47 3.77
C ALA A 228 7.23 18.88 4.21
N VAL A 229 6.31 19.85 4.23
CA VAL A 229 6.56 21.21 4.71
C VAL A 229 7.01 21.21 6.17
N THR A 230 6.37 20.39 7.01
CA THR A 230 6.70 20.28 8.44
C THR A 230 8.12 19.75 8.62
N PHE A 231 8.47 18.63 7.97
CA PHE A 231 9.81 18.05 8.08
C PHE A 231 10.88 18.98 7.50
N TRP A 232 10.60 19.67 6.40
CA TRP A 232 11.53 20.66 5.86
C TRP A 232 11.74 21.83 6.83
N SER A 233 10.66 22.36 7.43
CA SER A 233 10.74 23.45 8.41
C SER A 233 11.57 23.04 9.64
N ILE A 234 11.38 21.81 10.14
CA ILE A 234 12.20 21.24 11.22
C ILE A 234 13.66 21.11 10.77
N GLY A 235 13.91 20.68 9.54
CA GLY A 235 15.26 20.58 8.97
C GLY A 235 15.98 21.92 8.89
N LEU A 236 15.29 22.99 8.47
CA LEU A 236 15.83 24.34 8.46
C LEU A 236 16.11 24.86 9.87
N TRP A 237 15.18 24.64 10.80
CA TRP A 237 15.37 25.01 12.20
C TRP A 237 16.54 24.27 12.86
N ALA A 238 16.67 22.96 12.61
CA ALA A 238 17.77 22.14 13.13
C ALA A 238 19.14 22.56 12.57
N ALA A 239 19.21 22.96 11.29
CA ALA A 239 20.44 23.44 10.68
C ALA A 239 20.89 24.81 11.20
N ASN A 240 19.94 25.63 11.67
CA ASN A 240 20.21 26.96 12.21
C ASN A 240 20.50 26.97 13.72
N GLN A 241 20.46 25.81 14.39
CA GLN A 241 20.90 25.73 15.78
C GLN A 241 22.42 25.75 15.82
N PRO A 242 23.03 26.69 16.57
CA PRO A 242 24.46 26.60 16.85
C PRO A 242 24.70 25.25 17.52
N GLU A 243 25.74 24.53 17.10
CA GLU A 243 26.14 23.26 17.72
C GLU A 243 26.22 23.47 19.23
N ALA A 244 25.23 23.00 19.96
CA ALA A 244 25.25 23.01 21.41
C ALA A 244 26.31 21.99 21.83
N GLU A 245 27.53 22.51 21.99
CA GLU A 245 28.65 21.97 22.74
C GLU A 245 29.10 20.57 22.32
N ALA A 246 30.15 20.55 21.51
CA ALA A 246 31.03 19.40 21.29
C ALA A 246 31.73 18.86 22.56
N HIS A 247 31.32 19.25 23.77
CA HIS A 247 31.90 18.79 25.03
C HIS A 247 30.90 18.87 26.20
N ALA A 248 30.36 17.71 26.59
CA ALA A 248 30.12 17.34 27.98
C ALA A 248 30.22 15.81 28.10
#